data_AF-A0A660UPZ4-F1
#
_entry.id   AF-A0A660UPZ4-F1
#
_cell.length_a   1.000
_cell.length_b   1.000
_cell.length_c   1.000
_cell.angle_alpha   90.00
_cell.angle_beta   90.00
_cell.angle_gamma   90.00
#
_symmetry.space_group_name_H-M   'P 1'
#
loop_
_entity.id
_entity.type
_entity.pdbx_description
1 polymer ?
#
loop_
_entity_poly.entity_id
_entity_poly.type
_entity_poly.pdbx_seq_one_letter_code
_entity_poly.pdbx_strand_id
1 'polypeptide(L)'
;MRSCVGCHEQAQDVSHAAMPAAVVAALKRAPDTPGPQPGEKRGSRPLYYAVDVQPVWDAHCVRCHGGDKTEGNLDLTGELTELFNRSYENIIKRKLISIIGENHPKSGNNHYLPPYSLGTYASRLAKYIAPEHYDVKLTPEERIGVTTWIDSNGQYYGSYYGRKNLQYKDHPNFRPILTFEQSHANTPPIHDEALR
;
A
#
# COMPACT_ATOMS: atom_id res chain seq x y z
N MET A 1 -11.84 6.24 -33.09
CA MET A 1 -11.91 6.55 -31.64
C MET A 1 -11.19 5.43 -30.91
N ARG A 2 -10.07 5.69 -30.22
CA ARG A 2 -9.49 4.68 -29.34
C ARG A 2 -10.41 4.61 -28.12
N SER A 3 -11.28 3.60 -28.11
CA SER A 3 -12.07 3.23 -26.95
C SER A 3 -11.15 3.03 -25.75
N CYS A 4 -11.67 3.20 -24.53
CA CYS A 4 -11.04 2.59 -23.37
C CYS A 4 -11.03 1.08 -23.65
N VAL A 5 -9.88 0.54 -24.04
CA VAL A 5 -9.60 -0.87 -23.78
C VAL A 5 -9.48 -0.92 -22.27
N GLY A 6 -10.42 -1.59 -21.60
CA GLY A 6 -10.39 -1.70 -20.15
C GLY A 6 -9.10 -2.41 -19.72
N CYS A 7 -8.52 -2.05 -18.57
CA CYS A 7 -7.34 -2.75 -18.02
C CYS A 7 -7.57 -4.24 -17.73
N HIS A 8 -8.78 -4.76 -17.97
CA HIS A 8 -9.19 -6.15 -17.75
C HIS A 8 -9.62 -6.88 -19.04
N GLU A 9 -9.51 -6.24 -20.21
CA GLU A 9 -9.78 -6.85 -21.52
C GLU A 9 -8.47 -7.40 -22.11
N GLN A 10 -8.49 -8.59 -22.71
CA GLN A 10 -7.32 -9.16 -23.39
C GLN A 10 -7.08 -8.43 -24.72
N ALA A 11 -5.84 -8.43 -25.23
CA ALA A 11 -5.52 -7.79 -26.52
C ALA A 11 -6.32 -8.35 -27.72
N GLN A 12 -6.89 -9.56 -27.56
CA GLN A 12 -7.75 -10.25 -28.52
C GLN A 12 -9.26 -10.12 -28.23
N ASP A 13 -9.63 -9.48 -27.11
CA ASP A 13 -11.01 -9.11 -26.82
C ASP A 13 -11.34 -7.90 -27.69
N VAL A 14 -11.76 -8.18 -28.93
CA VAL A 14 -12.22 -7.15 -29.85
C VAL A 14 -13.44 -6.50 -29.22
N SER A 15 -13.35 -5.19 -28.93
CA SER A 15 -14.51 -4.42 -28.52
C SER A 15 -15.61 -4.62 -29.57
N HIS A 16 -16.68 -5.36 -29.23
CA HIS A 16 -17.85 -5.54 -30.08
C HIS A 16 -18.70 -4.26 -30.20
N ALA A 17 -18.05 -3.09 -30.28
CA ALA A 17 -18.70 -1.81 -30.51
C ALA A 17 -18.99 -1.63 -32.01
N ALA A 18 -19.82 -2.52 -32.56
CA ALA A 18 -20.42 -2.39 -33.89
C ALA A 18 -21.79 -1.67 -33.79
N MET A 19 -21.87 -0.60 -32.98
CA MET A 19 -23.06 0.23 -32.85
C MET A 19 -22.65 1.70 -32.95
N PRO A 20 -23.47 2.60 -33.53
CA PRO A 20 -23.14 4.02 -33.61
C PRO A 20 -22.90 4.51 -32.18
N ALA A 21 -21.67 4.91 -31.88
CA ALA A 21 -21.20 5.16 -30.54
C ALA A 21 -21.98 6.35 -29.95
N ALA A 22 -23.07 6.05 -29.24
CA ALA A 22 -23.68 7.01 -28.34
C ALA A 22 -22.58 7.52 -27.41
N VAL A 23 -22.49 8.84 -27.23
CA VAL A 23 -21.52 9.44 -26.31
C VAL A 23 -21.72 8.81 -24.94
N VAL A 24 -20.72 8.04 -24.49
CA VAL A 24 -20.75 7.37 -23.18
C VAL A 24 -20.96 8.40 -22.08
N ALA A 25 -21.75 8.06 -21.06
CA ALA A 25 -22.16 9.02 -20.03
C ALA A 25 -20.98 9.75 -19.36
N ALA A 26 -19.83 9.08 -19.24
CA ALA A 26 -18.60 9.63 -18.70
C ALA A 26 -18.06 10.85 -19.48
N LEU A 27 -18.30 10.92 -20.81
CA LEU A 27 -17.87 12.03 -21.65
C LEU A 27 -18.84 13.22 -21.64
N LYS A 28 -19.99 13.10 -20.96
CA LYS A 28 -21.02 14.14 -20.92
C LYS A 28 -20.75 15.25 -19.88
N ARG A 29 -19.75 15.07 -19.03
CA ARG A 29 -19.33 16.06 -18.02
C ARG A 29 -17.82 16.12 -17.89
N ALA A 30 -17.31 17.17 -17.26
CA ALA A 30 -15.90 17.30 -16.92
C ALA A 30 -15.44 16.16 -15.98
N PRO A 31 -14.17 15.72 -16.09
CA PRO A 31 -13.58 14.73 -15.19
C PRO A 31 -13.51 15.26 -13.76
N ASP A 32 -13.59 14.34 -12.80
CA ASP A 32 -13.37 14.67 -11.39
C ASP A 32 -11.87 14.85 -11.10
N THR A 33 -11.55 15.78 -10.20
CA THR A 33 -10.18 15.89 -9.66
C THR A 33 -10.08 14.99 -8.42
N PRO A 34 -9.12 14.07 -8.34
CA PRO A 34 -8.93 13.24 -7.15
C PRO A 34 -8.71 14.09 -5.89
N GLY A 35 -9.39 13.73 -4.81
CA GLY A 35 -9.33 14.41 -3.51
C GLY A 35 -8.72 13.52 -2.42
N PRO A 36 -8.55 14.05 -1.20
CA PRO A 36 -8.15 13.25 -0.03
C PRO A 36 -9.16 12.14 0.26
N GLN A 37 -8.66 11.01 0.75
CA GLN A 37 -9.49 9.98 1.37
C GLN A 37 -9.92 10.40 2.78
N PRO A 38 -10.97 9.77 3.36
CA PRO A 38 -11.30 9.96 4.76
C PRO A 38 -10.08 9.79 5.68
N GLY A 39 -9.86 10.76 6.57
CA GLY A 39 -8.68 10.81 7.45
C GLY A 39 -7.46 11.51 6.85
N GLU A 40 -7.44 11.79 5.54
CA GLU A 40 -6.33 12.48 4.89
C GLU A 40 -6.57 13.99 4.82
N LYS A 41 -5.50 14.76 5.01
CA LYS A 41 -5.53 16.23 4.85
C LYS A 41 -5.45 16.66 3.38
N ARG A 42 -4.83 15.84 2.53
CA ARG A 42 -4.54 16.11 1.11
C ARG A 42 -4.58 14.80 0.34
N GLY A 43 -5.06 14.82 -0.91
CA GLY A 43 -5.03 13.64 -1.80
C GLY A 43 -3.63 13.32 -2.36
N SER A 44 -2.69 14.26 -2.26
CA SER A 44 -1.30 14.07 -2.68
C SER A 44 -0.40 13.79 -1.47
N ARG A 45 -0.01 12.52 -1.32
CA ARG A 45 0.96 12.09 -0.30
C ARG A 45 1.62 10.76 -0.70
N PRO A 46 2.84 10.49 -0.20
CA PRO A 46 3.41 9.15 -0.29
C PRO A 46 2.68 8.20 0.66
N LEU A 47 2.58 6.93 0.26
CA LEU A 47 2.12 5.86 1.13
C LEU A 47 3.32 5.25 1.86
N TYR A 48 3.38 5.39 3.18
CA TYR A 48 4.49 4.95 4.02
C TYR A 48 3.96 4.09 5.16
N TYR A 49 4.21 2.78 5.10
CA TYR A 49 3.69 1.78 6.05
C TYR A 49 3.88 2.16 7.52
N ALA A 50 5.10 2.61 7.90
CA ALA A 50 5.41 2.96 9.29
C ALA A 50 4.61 4.18 9.80
N VAL A 51 4.13 5.03 8.90
CA VAL A 51 3.34 6.23 9.23
C VAL A 51 1.85 5.97 9.11
N ASP A 52 1.43 5.22 8.09
CA ASP A 52 0.02 5.09 7.72
C ASP A 52 -0.66 3.85 8.31
N VAL A 53 0.11 2.77 8.54
CA VAL A 53 -0.44 1.44 8.85
C VAL A 53 0.01 0.97 10.23
N GLN A 54 1.29 1.14 10.57
CA GLN A 54 1.81 0.73 11.88
C GLN A 54 1.02 1.32 13.06
N PRO A 55 0.61 2.61 13.06
CA PRO A 55 -0.16 3.15 14.17
C PRO A 55 -1.51 2.46 14.40
N VAL A 56 -2.13 1.92 13.34
CA VAL A 56 -3.38 1.15 13.45
C VAL A 56 -3.10 -0.18 14.16
N TRP A 57 -1.99 -0.84 13.85
CA TRP A 57 -1.59 -2.06 14.56
C TRP A 57 -1.24 -1.78 16.01
N ASP A 58 -0.51 -0.70 16.28
CA ASP A 58 -0.12 -0.31 17.63
C ASP A 58 -1.35 -0.04 18.51
N ALA A 59 -2.36 0.64 17.95
CA ALA A 59 -3.60 0.95 18.68
C ALA A 59 -4.48 -0.28 18.93
N HIS A 60 -4.58 -1.19 17.96
CA HIS A 60 -5.66 -2.19 17.96
C HIS A 60 -5.19 -3.64 18.06
N CYS A 61 -3.97 -3.96 17.65
CA CYS A 61 -3.54 -5.34 17.40
C CYS A 61 -2.36 -5.77 18.28
N VAL A 62 -1.41 -4.87 18.55
CA VAL A 62 -0.17 -5.19 19.28
C VAL A 62 -0.44 -5.74 20.69
N ARG A 63 -1.57 -5.39 21.32
CA ARG A 63 -1.95 -5.94 22.64
C ARG A 63 -2.06 -7.47 22.68
N CYS A 64 -2.45 -8.10 21.58
CA CYS A 64 -2.59 -9.56 21.43
C CYS A 64 -1.53 -10.17 20.51
N HIS A 65 -0.96 -9.35 19.63
CA HIS A 65 0.03 -9.73 18.62
C HIS A 65 1.33 -8.93 18.78
N GLY A 66 1.95 -8.93 19.96
CA GLY A 66 3.20 -8.24 20.21
C GLY A 66 3.85 -8.57 21.56
N GLY A 67 5.18 -8.42 21.63
CA GLY A 67 5.96 -8.64 22.85
C GLY A 67 5.76 -10.04 23.43
N ASP A 68 5.35 -10.11 24.69
CA ASP A 68 5.14 -11.38 25.41
C ASP A 68 3.90 -12.16 24.95
N LYS A 69 2.99 -11.52 24.18
CA LYS A 69 1.78 -12.15 23.66
C LYS A 69 1.77 -12.11 22.15
N THR A 70 2.10 -13.25 21.52
CA THR A 70 2.08 -13.40 20.06
C THR A 70 0.97 -14.37 19.66
N GLU A 71 -0.29 -14.01 19.92
CA GLU A 71 -1.43 -14.85 19.54
C GLU A 71 -1.39 -15.19 18.04
N GLY A 72 -1.78 -16.41 17.69
CA GLY A 72 -1.60 -16.91 16.32
C GLY A 72 -0.14 -16.95 15.85
N ASN A 73 0.82 -16.90 16.77
CA ASN A 73 2.26 -16.78 16.53
C ASN A 73 2.65 -15.51 15.75
N LEU A 74 1.82 -14.46 15.78
CA LEU A 74 1.99 -13.25 14.98
C LEU A 74 2.51 -12.11 15.86
N ASP A 75 3.57 -11.44 15.39
CA ASP A 75 4.11 -10.22 16.00
C ASP A 75 3.93 -9.04 15.03
N LEU A 76 3.13 -8.07 15.46
CA LEU A 76 2.75 -6.86 14.76
C LEU A 76 3.39 -5.59 15.37
N THR A 77 4.44 -5.74 16.19
CA THR A 77 5.17 -4.60 16.74
C THR A 77 5.89 -3.80 15.66
N GLY A 78 6.05 -2.50 15.93
CA GLY A 78 6.83 -1.57 15.09
C GLY A 78 8.35 -1.68 15.26
N GLU A 79 8.86 -2.75 15.90
CA GLU A 79 10.30 -2.95 16.12
C GLU A 79 11.05 -2.92 14.78
N LEU A 80 12.07 -2.06 14.66
CA LEU A 80 12.83 -1.93 13.42
C LEU A 80 13.67 -3.18 13.18
N THR A 81 13.60 -3.69 11.95
CA THR A 81 14.47 -4.74 11.43
C THR A 81 15.50 -4.13 10.49
N GLU A 82 16.37 -4.95 9.90
CA GLU A 82 17.42 -4.51 8.98
C GLU A 82 16.86 -3.56 7.90
N LEU A 83 15.75 -3.92 7.24
CA LEU A 83 15.18 -3.14 6.14
C LEU A 83 13.77 -2.66 6.38
N PHE A 84 13.05 -3.13 7.40
CA PHE A 84 11.63 -2.81 7.60
C PHE A 84 11.33 -2.69 9.11
N ASN A 85 10.15 -3.13 9.50
CA ASN A 85 9.82 -3.43 10.89
C ASN A 85 9.22 -4.85 10.99
N ARG A 86 9.10 -5.34 12.23
CA ARG A 86 8.68 -6.71 12.56
C ARG A 86 7.30 -7.05 12.02
N SER A 87 6.33 -6.15 12.17
CA SER A 87 4.95 -6.31 11.69
C SER A 87 4.87 -6.52 10.18
N TYR A 88 5.55 -5.67 9.41
CA TYR A 88 5.57 -5.75 7.96
C TYR A 88 6.15 -7.09 7.50
N GLU A 89 7.32 -7.45 8.01
CA GLU A 89 7.96 -8.71 7.66
C GLU A 89 7.08 -9.92 8.00
N ASN A 90 6.42 -9.91 9.15
CA ASN A 90 5.49 -10.98 9.53
C ASN A 90 4.29 -11.08 8.59
N ILE A 91 3.67 -9.95 8.23
CA ILE A 91 2.52 -9.90 7.31
C ILE A 91 2.92 -10.47 5.93
N ILE A 92 4.06 -10.03 5.39
CA ILE A 92 4.55 -10.48 4.08
C ILE A 92 4.96 -11.96 4.13
N LYS A 93 5.76 -12.36 5.12
CA LYS A 93 6.24 -13.75 5.28
C LYS A 93 5.08 -14.74 5.41
N ARG A 94 3.99 -14.34 6.07
CA ARG A 94 2.80 -15.17 6.28
C ARG A 94 1.77 -15.08 5.15
N LYS A 95 2.04 -14.29 4.11
CA LYS A 95 1.14 -14.07 2.97
C LYS A 95 -0.25 -13.65 3.44
N LEU A 96 -0.29 -12.72 4.40
CA LEU A 96 -1.53 -12.16 4.93
C LEU A 96 -2.18 -11.20 3.92
N ILE A 97 -1.37 -10.61 3.05
CA ILE A 97 -1.82 -9.81 1.91
C ILE A 97 -1.47 -10.49 0.58
N SER A 98 -2.31 -10.29 -0.42
CA SER A 98 -2.08 -10.72 -1.80
C SER A 98 -1.38 -9.61 -2.57
N ILE A 99 -0.12 -9.84 -2.96
CA ILE A 99 0.71 -8.89 -3.69
C ILE A 99 1.20 -9.49 -5.01
N ILE A 100 1.47 -8.61 -5.96
CA ILE A 100 2.28 -8.91 -7.14
C ILE A 100 3.71 -9.09 -6.67
N GLY A 101 4.22 -10.32 -6.78
CA GLY A 101 5.63 -10.59 -6.58
C GLY A 101 6.43 -9.98 -7.73
N GLU A 102 7.32 -9.04 -7.43
CA GLU A 102 8.21 -8.44 -8.42
C GLU A 102 9.40 -9.35 -8.74
N ASN A 103 9.92 -10.04 -7.72
CA ASN A 103 11.17 -10.80 -7.83
C ASN A 103 11.01 -12.33 -7.72
N HIS A 104 9.85 -12.81 -7.26
CA HIS A 104 9.61 -14.24 -7.01
C HIS A 104 8.16 -14.64 -7.38
N PRO A 105 7.95 -15.39 -8.47
CA PRO A 105 8.98 -15.84 -9.44
C PRO A 105 9.65 -14.64 -10.15
N LYS A 106 10.89 -14.80 -10.63
CA LYS A 106 11.64 -13.72 -11.33
C LYS A 106 10.95 -13.19 -12.59
N SER A 107 9.94 -13.90 -13.10
CA SER A 107 9.05 -13.44 -14.17
C SER A 107 7.98 -12.45 -13.69
N GLY A 108 7.84 -12.28 -12.37
CA GLY A 108 6.68 -11.70 -11.72
C GLY A 108 5.40 -12.49 -11.98
N ASN A 109 4.26 -11.93 -11.56
CA ASN A 109 2.95 -12.29 -12.08
C ASN A 109 2.73 -11.56 -13.41
N ASN A 110 3.49 -11.93 -14.44
CA ASN A 110 3.39 -11.36 -15.80
C ASN A 110 2.23 -11.96 -16.63
N HIS A 111 1.45 -12.86 -16.03
CA HIS A 111 0.28 -13.46 -16.67
C HIS A 111 -0.97 -12.69 -16.27
N TYR A 112 -1.99 -12.72 -17.14
CA TYR A 112 -3.30 -12.16 -16.83
C TYR A 112 -3.82 -12.72 -15.50
N LEU A 113 -4.27 -11.81 -14.63
CA LEU A 113 -4.96 -12.14 -13.40
C LEU A 113 -6.42 -11.73 -13.53
N PRO A 114 -7.39 -12.63 -13.29
CA PRO A 114 -8.80 -12.27 -13.36
C PRO A 114 -9.14 -11.20 -12.30
N PRO A 115 -10.25 -10.48 -12.47
CA PRO A 115 -10.76 -9.56 -11.45
C PRO A 115 -10.80 -10.23 -10.06
N TYR A 116 -10.52 -9.43 -9.03
CA TYR A 116 -10.47 -9.88 -7.62
C TYR A 116 -9.33 -10.83 -7.24
N SER A 117 -8.31 -11.01 -8.09
CA SER A 117 -7.14 -11.84 -7.76
C SER A 117 -6.14 -11.21 -6.78
N LEU A 118 -6.20 -9.88 -6.60
CA LEU A 118 -5.22 -9.10 -5.83
C LEU A 118 -5.90 -8.11 -4.88
N GLY A 119 -5.09 -7.42 -4.09
CA GLY A 119 -5.54 -6.37 -3.18
C GLY A 119 -6.27 -6.92 -1.95
N THR A 120 -7.00 -6.04 -1.29
CA THR A 120 -7.70 -6.30 -0.03
C THR A 120 -8.65 -7.47 -0.16
N TYR A 121 -9.46 -7.52 -1.21
CA TYR A 121 -10.44 -8.57 -1.40
C TYR A 121 -9.81 -9.98 -1.39
N ALA A 122 -8.68 -10.16 -2.08
CA ALA A 122 -7.96 -11.43 -2.14
C ALA A 122 -7.11 -11.70 -0.87
N SER A 123 -6.91 -10.69 -0.03
CA SER A 123 -6.01 -10.77 1.12
C SER A 123 -6.68 -11.46 2.31
N ARG A 124 -5.97 -12.39 2.94
CA ARG A 124 -6.44 -13.04 4.19
C ARG A 124 -6.67 -12.03 5.30
N LEU A 125 -5.89 -10.95 5.33
CA LEU A 125 -6.00 -9.88 6.30
C LEU A 125 -7.39 -9.22 6.29
N ALA A 126 -8.07 -9.17 5.14
CA ALA A 126 -9.42 -8.64 5.02
C ALA A 126 -10.43 -9.33 5.95
N LYS A 127 -10.23 -10.61 6.27
CA LYS A 127 -11.10 -11.36 7.19
C LYS A 127 -10.99 -10.91 8.65
N TYR A 128 -9.99 -10.12 8.99
CA TYR A 128 -9.74 -9.63 10.34
C TYR A 128 -9.93 -8.11 10.44
N ILE A 129 -9.70 -7.38 9.35
CA ILE A 129 -9.92 -5.93 9.32
C ILE A 129 -11.34 -5.58 8.89
N ALA A 130 -11.98 -6.33 7.98
CA ALA A 130 -13.33 -6.03 7.46
C ALA A 130 -14.46 -6.29 8.48
N PRO A 131 -14.57 -7.48 9.10
CA PRO A 131 -15.43 -7.68 10.26
C PRO A 131 -14.77 -7.18 11.55
N GLU A 132 -15.54 -7.09 12.64
CA GLU A 132 -14.95 -6.95 13.99
C GLU A 132 -14.14 -8.21 14.32
N HIS A 133 -12.91 -8.03 14.81
CA HIS A 133 -12.08 -9.12 15.32
C HIS A 133 -12.11 -9.05 16.85
N TYR A 134 -12.96 -9.87 17.46
CA TYR A 134 -13.34 -9.75 18.87
C TYR A 134 -13.94 -8.36 19.18
N ASP A 135 -13.33 -7.62 20.09
CA ASP A 135 -13.74 -6.28 20.53
C ASP A 135 -13.07 -5.15 19.72
N VAL A 136 -12.22 -5.48 18.75
CA VAL A 136 -11.53 -4.49 17.91
C VAL A 136 -12.48 -3.90 16.86
N LYS A 137 -12.57 -2.57 16.85
CA LYS A 137 -13.35 -1.80 15.88
C LYS A 137 -12.51 -0.69 15.28
N LEU A 138 -12.10 -0.88 14.02
CA LEU A 138 -11.42 0.16 13.25
C LEU A 138 -12.40 1.23 12.79
N THR A 139 -12.00 2.50 12.90
CA THR A 139 -12.75 3.61 12.27
C THR A 139 -12.73 3.47 10.75
N PRO A 140 -13.64 4.14 10.03
CA PRO A 140 -13.61 4.19 8.56
C PRO A 140 -12.26 4.66 8.02
N GLU A 141 -11.64 5.66 8.64
CA GLU A 141 -10.35 6.23 8.23
C GLU A 141 -9.21 5.23 8.42
N GLU A 142 -9.13 4.56 9.57
CA GLU A 142 -8.11 3.54 9.85
C GLU A 142 -8.21 2.37 8.87
N ARG A 143 -9.44 1.91 8.62
CA ARG A 143 -9.74 0.85 7.67
C ARG A 143 -9.32 1.23 6.26
N ILE A 144 -9.68 2.43 5.81
CA ILE A 144 -9.30 2.94 4.49
C ILE A 144 -7.78 3.03 4.36
N GLY A 145 -7.07 3.55 5.38
CA GLY A 145 -5.61 3.60 5.39
C GLY A 145 -4.96 2.24 5.19
N VAL A 146 -5.42 1.22 5.92
CA VAL A 146 -4.92 -0.16 5.78
C VAL A 146 -5.27 -0.73 4.40
N THR A 147 -6.51 -0.60 3.93
CA THR A 147 -6.92 -1.20 2.65
C THR A 147 -6.26 -0.51 1.46
N THR A 148 -6.09 0.81 1.50
CA THR A 148 -5.33 1.55 0.48
C THR A 148 -3.90 1.06 0.39
N TRP A 149 -3.24 0.79 1.53
CA TRP A 149 -1.90 0.19 1.54
C TRP A 149 -1.87 -1.21 0.92
N ILE A 150 -2.85 -2.07 1.22
CA ILE A 150 -2.93 -3.40 0.63
C ILE A 150 -3.16 -3.30 -0.89
N ASP A 151 -4.09 -2.44 -1.30
CA ASP A 151 -4.48 -2.24 -2.70
C ASP A 151 -3.37 -1.59 -3.53
N SER A 152 -2.44 -0.87 -2.90
CA SER A 152 -1.23 -0.33 -3.53
C SER A 152 -0.05 -1.31 -3.56
N ASN A 153 -0.31 -2.61 -3.39
CA ASN A 153 0.68 -3.70 -3.42
C ASN A 153 1.58 -3.80 -2.17
N GLY A 154 1.16 -3.23 -1.04
CA GLY A 154 1.79 -3.48 0.25
C GLY A 154 3.22 -2.95 0.36
N GLN A 155 3.55 -1.82 -0.27
CA GLN A 155 4.85 -1.14 -0.17
C GLN A 155 5.19 -0.72 1.26
N TYR A 156 6.48 -0.74 1.61
CA TYR A 156 6.93 -0.25 2.92
C TYR A 156 7.24 1.25 2.91
N TYR A 157 8.13 1.70 2.04
CA TYR A 157 8.68 3.06 2.05
C TYR A 157 7.85 4.02 1.20
N GLY A 158 7.60 5.22 1.72
CA GLY A 158 6.95 6.30 0.97
C GLY A 158 7.83 6.99 -0.08
N SER A 159 9.12 6.66 -0.16
CA SER A 159 10.02 7.20 -1.18
C SER A 159 11.24 6.30 -1.37
N TYR A 160 11.81 6.38 -2.57
CA TYR A 160 13.10 5.80 -2.90
C TYR A 160 14.24 6.38 -2.05
N TYR A 161 14.16 7.66 -1.66
CA TYR A 161 15.24 8.35 -0.98
C TYR A 161 15.47 7.91 0.47
N GLY A 162 16.71 8.11 0.93
CA GLY A 162 17.15 7.83 2.30
C GLY A 162 17.77 6.45 2.50
N ARG A 163 18.54 6.34 3.59
CA ARG A 163 19.20 5.11 4.03
C ARG A 163 18.16 4.16 4.63
N LYS A 164 18.09 2.94 4.12
CA LYS A 164 17.07 1.95 4.53
C LYS A 164 17.59 0.95 5.56
N ASN A 165 18.88 0.60 5.48
CA ASN A 165 19.48 -0.38 6.37
C ASN A 165 19.63 0.17 7.81
N LEU A 166 19.23 -0.63 8.80
CA LEU A 166 19.24 -0.30 10.23
C LEU A 166 20.61 0.12 10.77
N GLN A 167 21.71 -0.32 10.13
CA GLN A 167 23.06 0.13 10.50
C GLN A 167 23.23 1.65 10.43
N TYR A 168 22.39 2.34 9.68
CA TYR A 168 22.40 3.79 9.53
C TYR A 168 21.42 4.50 10.45
N LYS A 169 20.86 3.85 11.48
CA LYS A 169 19.79 4.42 12.33
C LYS A 169 20.10 5.81 12.91
N ASP A 170 21.38 6.10 13.15
CA ASP A 170 21.84 7.37 13.73
C ASP A 170 22.14 8.43 12.65
N HIS A 171 22.01 8.10 11.36
CA HIS A 171 22.22 9.01 10.25
C HIS A 171 20.95 9.85 9.98
N PRO A 172 21.04 11.17 9.74
CA PRO A 172 19.87 12.04 9.48
C PRO A 172 19.00 11.58 8.31
N ASN A 173 19.60 11.00 7.28
CA ASN A 173 18.92 10.40 6.12
C ASN A 173 18.35 8.99 6.36
N PHE A 174 18.31 8.47 7.59
CA PHE A 174 17.72 7.18 7.86
C PHE A 174 16.19 7.22 7.76
N ARG A 175 15.65 6.48 6.79
CA ARG A 175 14.20 6.26 6.56
C ARG A 175 13.34 7.54 6.74
N PRO A 176 13.68 8.65 6.05
CA PRO A 176 13.06 9.94 6.32
C PRO A 176 11.57 9.95 5.97
N ILE A 177 10.79 10.73 6.72
CA ILE A 177 9.41 11.03 6.38
C ILE A 177 9.42 12.24 5.44
N LEU A 178 9.13 12.00 4.17
CA LEU A 178 9.20 13.02 3.12
C LEU A 178 7.80 13.54 2.76
N THR A 179 7.74 14.79 2.33
CA THR A 179 6.53 15.34 1.72
C THR A 179 6.27 14.72 0.34
N PHE A 180 5.07 14.92 -0.21
CA PHE A 180 4.75 14.49 -1.58
C PHE A 180 5.78 15.03 -2.59
N GLU A 181 6.04 16.35 -2.55
CA GLU A 181 7.01 17.01 -3.44
C GLU A 181 8.43 16.46 -3.33
N GLN A 182 8.85 16.07 -2.12
CA GLN A 182 10.17 15.48 -1.91
C GLN A 182 10.22 14.02 -2.36
N SER A 183 9.11 13.29 -2.26
CA SER A 183 9.06 11.85 -2.53
C SER A 183 9.25 11.51 -4.01
N HIS A 184 8.86 12.42 -4.90
CA HIS A 184 8.94 12.30 -6.37
C HIS A 184 9.92 13.28 -7.04
N ALA A 185 10.74 13.98 -6.25
CA ALA A 185 11.80 14.81 -6.77
C ALA A 185 12.83 13.98 -7.58
N ASN A 186 13.57 14.63 -8.48
CA ASN A 186 14.67 14.00 -9.22
C ASN A 186 16.02 14.07 -8.46
N THR A 187 16.06 14.79 -7.34
CA THR A 187 17.24 14.92 -6.48
C THR A 187 16.91 14.50 -5.05
N PRO A 188 17.87 13.94 -4.29
CA PRO A 188 17.67 13.61 -2.89
C PRO A 188 17.22 14.85 -2.10
N PRO A 189 16.07 14.81 -1.42
CA PRO A 189 15.54 15.97 -0.71
C PRO A 189 16.29 16.29 0.58
N ILE A 190 17.10 15.36 1.07
CA ILE A 190 18.03 15.57 2.18
C ILE A 190 19.43 15.23 1.65
N HIS A 191 20.27 16.25 1.53
CA HIS A 191 21.62 16.13 0.99
C HIS A 191 22.55 15.41 1.97
N ASP A 192 23.38 14.50 1.46
CA ASP A 192 24.42 13.82 2.26
C ASP A 192 25.54 14.79 2.71
N GLU A 193 25.68 15.96 2.08
CA GLU A 193 26.72 16.96 2.36
C GLU A 193 26.52 17.77 3.65
N ALA A 194 25.39 17.62 4.34
CA ALA A 194 25.13 18.32 5.61
C ALA A 194 25.96 17.79 6.81
N LEU A 195 26.92 16.88 6.57
CA LEU A 195 27.67 16.17 7.61
C LEU A 195 29.16 15.95 7.26
N ARG A 196 29.82 16.97 6.72
CA ARG A 196 31.30 17.07 6.79
C ARG A 196 31.70 17.98 7.94
#